data_AF-A0A7J3I4H4-F1
#
_entry.id   AF-A0A7J3I4H4-F1
#
_cell.length_a   1.000
_cell.length_b   1.000
_cell.length_c   1.000
_cell.angle_alpha   90.00
_cell.angle_beta   90.00
_cell.angle_gamma   90.00
#
_symmetry.space_group_name_H-M   'P 1'
#
loop_
_entity.id
_entity.type
_entity.pdbx_description
1 polymer ?
#
loop_
_entity_poly.entity_id
_entity_poly.type
_entity_poly.pdbx_seq_one_letter_code
_entity_poly.pdbx_strand_id
1 'polypeptide(L)'
;YEKPPGKIDGTIRIDKEKCVLCGRCEVLCGAIEISWKDVKPNDPRPGYDIRVVEEECDYCGLCKEICPYDAIEVECKTEVEREIRKPEVSGKVEVNLDNCITCGWCAKSCPKNAIRVNKAFEGELSITDIDKCDPVGCKACLKICPGNVWFVPETLEEKKRFPKIAFITDYCGFCGACQNACPVKIIKVRRTKVRYTKPKGMAWSNAWERAFRKLIGKAEPEPKARLPRVEREPIVPVIEEEEEVPQPKPDARQQFINAIERVKKYLRDRRTRVLVERGKTGKLLEKFREVA
;
A
#
# COMPACT_ATOMS: atom_id res chain seq x y z
N TYR A 1 -36.60 -8.36 32.40
CA TYR A 1 -37.39 -9.46 31.82
C TYR A 1 -37.01 -10.75 32.57
N GLU A 2 -37.88 -11.28 33.43
CA GLU A 2 -37.59 -12.37 34.39
C GLU A 2 -38.29 -13.70 34.07
N LYS A 3 -38.53 -13.99 32.80
CA LYS A 3 -38.90 -15.35 32.37
C LYS A 3 -38.05 -15.71 31.14
N PRO A 4 -37.42 -16.90 31.11
CA PRO A 4 -36.83 -17.37 29.87
C PRO A 4 -37.94 -17.41 28.82
N PRO A 5 -37.73 -16.85 27.61
CA PRO A 5 -38.74 -16.92 26.58
C PRO A 5 -39.10 -18.40 26.38
N GLY A 6 -40.40 -18.70 26.39
CA GLY A 6 -40.88 -20.03 26.01
C GLY A 6 -40.34 -20.38 24.62
N LYS A 7 -40.40 -21.66 24.23
CA LYS A 7 -39.93 -22.11 22.92
C LYS A 7 -40.75 -21.38 21.83
N ILE A 8 -40.15 -20.42 21.14
CA ILE A 8 -40.75 -19.69 20.02
C ILE A 8 -40.55 -20.53 18.76
N ASP A 9 -41.61 -20.75 18.00
CA ASP A 9 -41.57 -21.47 16.72
C ASP A 9 -41.73 -20.47 15.57
N GLY A 10 -40.97 -20.68 14.50
CA GLY A 10 -40.96 -19.84 13.33
C GLY A 10 -40.19 -20.48 12.19
N THR A 11 -40.07 -19.75 11.08
CA THR A 11 -39.20 -20.12 9.96
C THR A 11 -38.40 -18.89 9.53
N ILE A 12 -37.16 -19.12 9.10
CA ILE A 12 -36.28 -18.10 8.54
C ILE A 12 -35.68 -18.63 7.25
N ARG A 13 -35.68 -17.81 6.21
CA ARG A 13 -35.11 -18.14 4.90
C ARG A 13 -34.26 -17.00 4.40
N ILE A 14 -33.07 -17.33 3.89
CA ILE A 14 -32.15 -16.36 3.31
C ILE A 14 -31.96 -16.69 1.83
N ASP A 15 -32.33 -15.74 0.98
CA ASP A 15 -32.09 -15.79 -0.46
C ASP A 15 -30.60 -15.50 -0.73
N LYS A 16 -29.85 -16.55 -1.08
CA LYS A 16 -28.41 -16.48 -1.33
C LYS A 16 -28.06 -15.75 -2.64
N GLU A 17 -29.02 -15.57 -3.55
CA GLU A 17 -28.79 -14.83 -4.80
C GLU A 17 -28.88 -13.32 -4.57
N LYS A 18 -29.79 -12.88 -3.71
CA LYS A 18 -29.92 -11.46 -3.32
C LYS A 18 -28.91 -11.05 -2.25
N CYS A 19 -28.48 -11.97 -1.40
CA CYS A 19 -27.56 -11.68 -0.31
C CYS A 19 -26.15 -11.35 -0.83
N VAL A 20 -25.68 -10.14 -0.53
CA VAL A 20 -24.31 -9.70 -0.88
C VAL A 20 -23.29 -9.94 0.25
N LEU A 21 -23.69 -10.63 1.33
CA LEU A 21 -22.85 -10.92 2.51
C LEU A 21 -22.25 -9.65 3.14
N CYS A 22 -23.08 -8.63 3.35
CA CYS A 22 -22.64 -7.34 3.90
C CYS A 22 -22.40 -7.31 5.42
N GLY A 23 -22.76 -8.38 6.16
CA GLY A 23 -22.53 -8.49 7.60
C GLY A 23 -23.51 -7.74 8.51
N ARG A 24 -24.42 -6.92 7.98
CA ARG A 24 -25.36 -6.14 8.83
C ARG A 24 -26.23 -7.01 9.75
N CYS A 25 -26.66 -8.16 9.26
CA CYS A 25 -27.50 -9.09 10.03
C CYS A 25 -26.70 -9.85 11.11
N GLU A 26 -25.45 -10.22 10.83
CA GLU A 26 -24.54 -10.86 11.80
C GLU A 26 -24.12 -9.89 12.91
N VAL A 27 -23.84 -8.62 12.58
CA VAL A 27 -23.53 -7.58 13.59
C VAL A 27 -24.72 -7.34 14.52
N LEU A 28 -25.95 -7.49 14.01
CA LEU A 28 -27.17 -7.26 14.79
C LEU A 28 -27.57 -8.48 15.63
N CYS A 29 -27.35 -9.70 15.15
CA CYS A 29 -27.95 -10.91 15.68
C CYS A 29 -26.92 -12.02 15.86
N GLY A 30 -26.78 -12.52 17.10
CA GLY A 30 -25.87 -13.63 17.42
C GLY A 30 -26.23 -14.94 16.71
N ALA A 31 -27.51 -15.14 16.38
CA ALA A 31 -27.96 -16.34 15.69
C ALA A 31 -27.56 -16.40 14.20
N ILE A 32 -27.02 -15.32 13.62
CA ILE A 32 -26.63 -15.27 12.21
C ILE A 32 -25.11 -15.21 12.12
N GLU A 33 -24.53 -16.16 11.39
CA GLU A 33 -23.09 -16.25 11.21
C GLU A 33 -22.74 -16.26 9.72
N ILE A 34 -21.72 -15.47 9.36
CA ILE A 34 -21.19 -15.40 8.00
C ILE A 34 -19.80 -16.01 7.98
N SER A 35 -19.57 -16.92 7.03
CA SER A 35 -18.25 -17.48 6.77
C SER A 35 -17.44 -16.53 5.89
N TRP A 36 -16.68 -15.65 6.53
CA TRP A 36 -15.84 -14.64 5.87
C TRP A 36 -14.64 -15.25 5.14
N LYS A 37 -14.17 -14.57 4.10
CA LYS A 37 -12.99 -14.95 3.32
C LYS A 37 -12.22 -13.74 2.80
N ASP A 38 -10.99 -14.00 2.36
CA ASP A 38 -10.21 -13.00 1.67
C ASP A 38 -10.81 -12.69 0.29
N VAL A 39 -10.99 -11.40 0.03
CA VAL A 39 -11.53 -10.90 -1.24
C VAL A 39 -10.48 -11.07 -2.33
N LYS A 40 -10.85 -11.78 -3.40
CA LYS A 40 -10.00 -11.97 -4.58
C LYS A 40 -10.54 -11.16 -5.76
N PRO A 41 -9.69 -10.76 -6.72
CA PRO A 41 -10.13 -10.00 -7.90
C PRO A 41 -11.19 -10.72 -8.74
N ASN A 42 -11.11 -12.05 -8.80
CA ASN A 42 -12.04 -12.90 -9.54
C ASN A 42 -13.29 -13.30 -8.73
N ASP A 43 -13.28 -13.15 -7.41
CA ASP A 43 -14.44 -13.34 -6.54
C ASP A 43 -14.49 -12.21 -5.49
N PRO A 44 -15.15 -11.09 -5.82
CA PRO A 44 -15.18 -9.91 -4.97
C PRO A 44 -16.10 -10.07 -3.75
N ARG A 45 -16.79 -11.21 -3.60
CA ARG A 45 -17.69 -11.44 -2.46
C ARG A 45 -16.87 -11.64 -1.18
N PRO A 46 -17.26 -11.01 -0.07
CA PRO A 46 -16.46 -11.04 1.16
C PRO A 46 -16.65 -12.32 1.99
N GLY A 47 -17.59 -13.21 1.63
CA GLY A 47 -17.81 -14.48 2.31
C GLY A 47 -18.15 -15.63 1.38
N TYR A 48 -18.22 -16.84 1.95
CA TYR A 48 -18.64 -18.07 1.27
C TYR A 48 -20.14 -18.32 1.44
N ASP A 49 -20.61 -18.26 2.68
CA ASP A 49 -21.98 -18.60 3.02
C ASP A 49 -22.45 -17.84 4.26
N ILE A 50 -23.77 -17.83 4.45
CA ILE A 50 -24.47 -17.30 5.61
C ILE A 50 -25.34 -18.42 6.19
N ARG A 51 -25.27 -18.62 7.51
CA ARG A 51 -26.05 -19.62 8.23
C ARG A 51 -26.80 -18.99 9.40
N VAL A 52 -27.92 -19.61 9.77
CA VAL A 52 -28.69 -19.26 10.95
C VAL A 52 -28.62 -20.41 11.94
N VAL A 53 -28.22 -20.13 13.17
CA VAL A 53 -28.27 -21.04 14.30
C VAL A 53 -29.68 -20.98 14.87
N GLU A 54 -30.55 -21.90 14.44
CA GLU A 54 -31.98 -21.87 14.79
C GLU A 54 -32.24 -21.96 16.30
N GLU A 55 -31.32 -22.57 17.07
CA GLU A 55 -31.42 -22.66 18.53
C GLU A 55 -31.29 -21.30 19.24
N GLU A 56 -30.62 -20.34 18.61
CA GLU A 56 -30.42 -18.98 19.12
C GLU A 56 -31.39 -17.97 18.49
N CYS A 57 -32.15 -18.38 17.48
CA CYS A 57 -33.07 -17.54 16.74
C CYS A 57 -34.44 -17.49 17.43
N ASP A 58 -34.88 -16.29 17.82
CA ASP A 58 -36.20 -16.04 18.39
C ASP A 58 -37.24 -15.61 17.33
N TYR A 59 -36.88 -15.71 16.05
CA TYR A 59 -37.67 -15.26 14.90
C TYR A 59 -38.19 -13.82 15.05
N CYS A 60 -37.42 -12.92 15.69
CA CYS A 60 -37.81 -11.53 15.94
C CYS A 60 -38.04 -10.69 14.67
N GLY A 61 -37.45 -11.06 13.52
CA GLY A 61 -37.62 -10.34 12.26
C GLY A 61 -36.76 -9.08 12.07
N LEU A 62 -35.93 -8.70 13.03
CA LEU A 62 -35.06 -7.52 12.92
C LEU A 62 -34.04 -7.64 11.77
N CYS A 63 -33.55 -8.86 11.51
CA CYS A 63 -32.63 -9.13 10.41
C CYS A 63 -33.26 -8.91 9.02
N LYS A 64 -34.59 -9.09 8.88
CA LYS A 64 -35.35 -8.78 7.67
C LYS A 64 -35.37 -7.27 7.44
N GLU A 65 -35.72 -6.49 8.47
CA GLU A 65 -35.85 -5.03 8.34
C GLU A 65 -34.53 -4.29 8.13
N ILE A 66 -33.41 -4.79 8.69
CA ILE A 66 -32.09 -4.18 8.49
C ILE A 66 -31.48 -4.53 7.13
N CYS A 67 -31.96 -5.57 6.45
CA CYS A 67 -31.38 -6.06 5.21
C CYS A 67 -31.66 -5.08 4.06
N PRO A 68 -30.63 -4.44 3.47
CA PRO A 68 -30.83 -3.46 2.40
C PRO A 68 -31.13 -4.09 1.02
N TYR A 69 -31.18 -5.42 0.96
CA TYR A 69 -31.41 -6.20 -0.27
C TYR A 69 -32.67 -7.06 -0.20
N ASP A 70 -33.45 -6.96 0.90
CA ASP A 70 -34.66 -7.77 1.12
C ASP A 70 -34.39 -9.27 0.85
N ALA A 71 -33.23 -9.75 1.35
CA ALA A 71 -32.74 -11.11 1.13
C ALA A 71 -33.15 -12.08 2.24
N ILE A 72 -33.83 -11.61 3.28
CA ILE A 72 -34.18 -12.42 4.47
C ILE A 72 -35.68 -12.35 4.69
N GLU A 73 -36.31 -13.53 4.77
CA GLU A 73 -37.71 -13.69 5.17
C GLU A 73 -37.78 -14.39 6.53
N VAL A 74 -38.64 -13.88 7.41
CA VAL A 74 -38.84 -14.40 8.76
C VAL A 74 -40.34 -14.47 9.04
N GLU A 75 -40.81 -15.64 9.48
CA GLU A 75 -42.17 -15.88 9.93
C GLU A 75 -42.13 -16.42 11.36
N CYS A 76 -42.82 -15.77 12.30
CA CYS A 76 -42.99 -16.28 13.65
C CYS A 76 -44.38 -16.88 13.76
N LYS A 77 -44.47 -18.16 14.11
CA LYS A 77 -45.73 -18.88 14.30
C LYS A 77 -46.31 -18.68 15.69
N THR A 78 -45.46 -18.41 16.67
CA THR A 78 -45.91 -18.05 18.01
C THR A 78 -46.54 -16.66 17.98
N GLU A 79 -47.79 -16.55 18.43
CA GLU A 79 -48.48 -15.27 18.56
C GLU A 79 -47.83 -14.46 19.69
N VAL A 80 -47.05 -13.46 19.30
CA VAL A 80 -46.40 -12.51 20.21
C VAL A 80 -46.74 -11.11 19.71
N GLU A 81 -47.37 -10.29 20.55
CA GLU A 81 -47.56 -8.87 20.25
C GLU A 81 -46.20 -8.16 20.24
N ARG A 82 -45.78 -7.70 19.06
CA ARG A 82 -44.53 -6.97 18.88
C ARG A 82 -44.64 -5.99 17.72
N GLU A 83 -44.22 -4.76 17.95
CA GLU A 83 -44.04 -3.76 16.90
C GLU A 83 -42.59 -3.79 16.40
N ILE A 84 -42.37 -4.26 15.17
CA ILE A 84 -41.07 -4.19 14.53
C ILE A 84 -41.07 -2.95 13.64
N ARG A 85 -40.34 -1.91 14.06
CA ARG A 85 -40.19 -0.70 13.25
C ARG A 85 -39.01 -0.85 12.31
N LYS A 86 -39.22 -0.51 11.04
CA LYS A 86 -38.14 -0.47 10.06
C LYS A 86 -37.14 0.63 10.47
N PRO A 87 -35.86 0.30 10.70
CA PRO A 87 -34.88 1.31 11.06
C PRO A 87 -34.59 2.21 9.85
N GLU A 88 -34.64 3.53 10.05
CA GLU A 88 -34.15 4.48 9.05
C GLU A 88 -32.61 4.46 9.07
N VAL A 89 -32.02 3.77 8.10
CA VAL A 89 -30.57 3.72 7.94
C VAL A 89 -30.12 4.92 7.10
N SER A 90 -29.68 5.98 7.76
CA SER A 90 -28.96 7.07 7.12
C SER A 90 -27.45 6.89 7.26
N GLY A 91 -26.69 7.38 6.28
CA GLY A 91 -25.25 7.32 6.29
C GLY A 91 -24.66 8.20 5.20
N LYS A 92 -23.42 8.62 5.39
CA LYS A 92 -22.65 9.39 4.40
C LYS A 92 -21.50 8.54 3.91
N VAL A 93 -21.28 8.56 2.59
CA VAL A 93 -20.12 7.93 1.97
C VAL A 93 -19.19 9.04 1.53
N GLU A 94 -17.97 9.05 2.08
CA GLU A 94 -16.91 9.98 1.69
C GLU A 94 -15.70 9.19 1.19
N VAL A 95 -15.11 9.66 0.09
CA VAL A 95 -13.90 9.06 -0.48
C VAL A 95 -12.77 10.05 -0.28
N ASN A 96 -11.74 9.65 0.46
CA ASN A 96 -10.50 10.42 0.53
C ASN A 96 -9.79 10.31 -0.83
N LEU A 97 -9.76 11.42 -1.57
CA LEU A 97 -9.19 11.47 -2.91
C LEU A 97 -7.66 11.42 -2.93
N ASP A 98 -6.99 11.84 -1.85
CA ASP A 98 -5.52 11.82 -1.75
C ASP A 98 -4.99 10.38 -1.66
N ASN A 99 -5.73 9.50 -0.98
CA ASN A 99 -5.40 8.08 -0.86
C ASN A 99 -5.99 7.24 -2.00
N CYS A 100 -6.91 7.78 -2.79
CA CYS A 100 -7.61 7.03 -3.83
C CYS A 100 -6.74 6.84 -5.08
N ILE A 101 -6.38 5.60 -5.37
CA ILE A 101 -5.63 5.24 -6.59
C ILE A 101 -6.50 5.01 -7.82
N THR A 102 -7.81 5.25 -7.75
CA THR A 102 -8.78 5.03 -8.84
C THR A 102 -8.86 3.59 -9.37
N CYS A 103 -8.65 2.59 -8.50
CA CYS A 103 -8.66 1.16 -8.90
C CYS A 103 -10.02 0.69 -9.44
N GLY A 104 -11.14 1.15 -8.85
CA GLY A 104 -12.50 0.81 -9.31
C GLY A 104 -13.20 -0.28 -8.51
N TRP A 105 -12.58 -0.82 -7.45
CA TRP A 105 -13.20 -1.80 -6.55
C TRP A 105 -14.55 -1.34 -6.01
N CYS A 106 -14.62 -0.13 -5.45
CA CYS A 106 -15.85 0.44 -4.92
C CYS A 106 -16.97 0.54 -5.97
N ALA A 107 -16.64 0.85 -7.23
CA ALA A 107 -17.62 0.93 -8.31
C ALA A 107 -18.19 -0.44 -8.69
N LYS A 108 -17.36 -1.49 -8.72
CA LYS A 108 -17.78 -2.85 -9.09
C LYS A 108 -18.44 -3.61 -7.94
N SER A 109 -17.98 -3.38 -6.71
CA SER A 109 -18.54 -4.00 -5.52
C SER A 109 -19.87 -3.39 -5.09
N CYS A 110 -20.24 -2.20 -5.61
CA CYS A 110 -21.51 -1.55 -5.27
C CYS A 110 -22.65 -2.17 -6.11
N PRO A 111 -23.56 -2.96 -5.52
CA PRO A 111 -24.66 -3.58 -6.27
C PRO A 111 -25.70 -2.58 -6.78
N LYS A 112 -25.74 -1.37 -6.19
CA LYS A 112 -26.59 -0.26 -6.67
C LYS A 112 -25.88 0.60 -7.73
N ASN A 113 -24.64 0.28 -8.12
CA ASN A 113 -23.85 1.05 -9.08
C ASN A 113 -23.78 2.56 -8.78
N ALA A 114 -23.73 2.93 -7.50
CA ALA A 114 -23.79 4.32 -7.05
C ALA A 114 -22.48 5.11 -7.27
N ILE A 115 -21.37 4.41 -7.54
CA ILE A 115 -20.03 5.00 -7.59
C ILE A 115 -19.48 4.93 -9.01
N ARG A 116 -18.93 6.05 -9.50
CA ARG A 116 -18.24 6.13 -10.80
C ARG A 116 -16.76 6.44 -10.58
N VAL A 117 -15.89 5.64 -11.19
CA VAL A 117 -14.44 5.81 -11.10
C VAL A 117 -13.87 6.06 -12.49
N ASN A 118 -13.24 7.22 -12.67
CA ASN A 118 -12.52 7.57 -13.89
C ASN A 118 -11.02 7.32 -13.68
N LYS A 119 -10.46 6.35 -14.41
CA LYS A 119 -9.04 6.02 -14.32
C LYS A 119 -8.18 7.04 -15.07
N ALA A 120 -6.98 7.32 -14.57
CA ALA A 120 -6.03 8.21 -15.23
C ALA A 120 -5.53 7.66 -16.58
N PHE A 121 -5.36 6.33 -16.66
CA PHE A 121 -4.87 5.63 -17.84
C PHE A 121 -5.89 4.62 -18.36
N GLU A 122 -5.94 4.47 -19.67
CA GLU A 122 -6.54 3.32 -20.35
C GLU A 122 -5.42 2.55 -21.06
N GLY A 123 -5.56 1.24 -21.13
CA GLY A 123 -4.50 0.39 -21.64
C GLY A 123 -4.85 -1.09 -21.65
N GLU A 124 -3.81 -1.87 -21.86
CA GLU A 124 -3.83 -3.32 -21.93
C GLU A 124 -2.72 -3.86 -21.02
N LEU A 125 -3.05 -4.94 -20.32
CA LEU A 125 -2.12 -5.71 -19.51
C LEU A 125 -2.03 -7.10 -20.13
N SER A 126 -0.82 -7.58 -20.41
CA SER A 126 -0.61 -8.88 -21.03
C SER A 126 0.60 -9.61 -20.43
N ILE A 127 0.62 -10.93 -20.61
CA ILE A 127 1.71 -11.82 -20.23
C ILE A 127 2.15 -12.54 -21.51
N THR A 128 3.45 -12.60 -21.77
CA THR A 128 3.99 -13.28 -22.96
C THR A 128 4.36 -14.74 -22.66
N ASP A 129 5.26 -14.96 -21.70
CA ASP A 129 5.84 -16.28 -21.41
C ASP A 129 5.41 -16.78 -20.02
N ILE A 130 4.21 -17.33 -19.92
CA ILE A 130 3.67 -17.79 -18.63
C ILE A 130 4.48 -18.91 -17.99
N ASP A 131 5.17 -19.74 -18.78
CA ASP A 131 5.91 -20.89 -18.28
C ASP A 131 7.14 -20.54 -17.45
N LYS A 132 7.71 -19.34 -17.67
CA LYS A 132 8.81 -18.81 -16.86
C LYS A 132 8.32 -18.23 -15.52
N CYS A 133 7.01 -18.15 -15.31
CA CYS A 133 6.43 -17.62 -14.09
C CYS A 133 6.32 -18.70 -13.02
N ASP A 134 6.92 -18.46 -11.86
CA ASP A 134 6.58 -19.15 -10.63
C ASP A 134 5.78 -18.21 -9.70
N PRO A 135 4.44 -18.26 -9.74
CA PRO A 135 3.59 -17.41 -8.93
C PRO A 135 3.49 -17.86 -7.47
N VAL A 136 3.90 -19.09 -7.14
CA VAL A 136 3.86 -19.62 -5.75
C VAL A 136 5.09 -19.15 -4.97
N GLY A 137 6.26 -19.18 -5.61
CA GLY A 137 7.52 -18.70 -5.02
C GLY A 137 7.65 -17.17 -5.04
N CYS A 138 7.57 -16.54 -6.22
CA CYS A 138 7.98 -15.14 -6.39
C CYS A 138 6.99 -14.13 -5.79
N LYS A 139 5.69 -14.24 -6.14
CA LYS A 139 4.59 -13.35 -5.68
C LYS A 139 4.83 -11.82 -5.82
N ALA A 140 5.84 -11.38 -6.57
CA ALA A 140 6.21 -9.98 -6.69
C ALA A 140 5.07 -9.13 -7.28
N CYS A 141 4.41 -9.61 -8.35
CA CYS A 141 3.30 -8.91 -8.98
C CYS A 141 2.05 -8.83 -8.09
N LEU A 142 1.81 -9.83 -7.24
CA LEU A 142 0.70 -9.80 -6.27
C LEU A 142 0.96 -8.73 -5.20
N LYS A 143 2.16 -8.75 -4.59
CA LYS A 143 2.49 -7.85 -3.47
C LYS A 143 2.70 -6.40 -3.88
N ILE A 144 3.25 -6.14 -5.07
CA ILE A 144 3.52 -4.77 -5.54
C ILE A 144 2.26 -4.08 -6.07
N CYS A 145 1.20 -4.83 -6.37
CA CYS A 145 0.02 -4.29 -7.05
C CYS A 145 -0.88 -3.55 -6.06
N PRO A 146 -0.96 -2.21 -6.13
CA PRO A 146 -1.77 -1.46 -5.17
C PRO A 146 -3.28 -1.62 -5.43
N GLY A 147 -3.65 -1.99 -6.65
CA GLY A 147 -5.05 -2.24 -7.03
C GLY A 147 -5.52 -3.67 -6.78
N ASN A 148 -4.67 -4.54 -6.20
CA ASN A 148 -4.93 -5.97 -5.99
C ASN A 148 -5.60 -6.61 -7.23
N VAL A 149 -4.89 -6.63 -8.36
CA VAL A 149 -5.43 -7.05 -9.67
C VAL A 149 -5.09 -8.51 -9.97
N TRP A 150 -3.99 -9.00 -9.41
CA TRP A 150 -3.39 -10.30 -9.68
C TRP A 150 -3.87 -11.34 -8.69
N PHE A 151 -4.08 -12.57 -9.16
CA PHE A 151 -4.43 -13.70 -8.32
C PHE A 151 -3.89 -15.01 -8.88
N VAL A 152 -3.73 -15.99 -8.00
CA VAL A 152 -3.32 -17.35 -8.35
C VAL A 152 -4.56 -18.25 -8.27
N PRO A 153 -4.94 -18.93 -9.36
CA PRO A 153 -5.98 -19.95 -9.34
C PRO A 153 -5.67 -21.08 -8.35
N GLU A 154 -6.58 -21.30 -7.39
CA GLU A 154 -6.43 -22.34 -6.36
C GLU A 154 -7.37 -23.51 -6.62
N THR A 155 -8.62 -23.22 -7.00
CA THR A 155 -9.65 -24.24 -7.22
C THR A 155 -9.46 -24.96 -8.57
N LEU A 156 -10.00 -26.17 -8.68
CA LEU A 156 -9.95 -26.94 -9.93
C LEU A 156 -10.68 -26.21 -11.07
N GLU A 157 -11.76 -25.49 -10.77
CA GLU A 157 -12.52 -24.70 -11.75
C GLU A 157 -11.72 -23.48 -12.23
N GLU A 158 -11.07 -22.77 -11.32
CA GLU A 158 -10.21 -21.65 -11.67
C GLU A 158 -9.02 -22.11 -12.52
N LYS A 159 -8.39 -23.24 -12.18
CA LYS A 159 -7.26 -23.81 -12.94
C LYS A 159 -7.64 -24.26 -14.35
N LYS A 160 -8.91 -24.58 -14.60
CA LYS A 160 -9.42 -24.86 -15.95
C LYS A 160 -9.64 -23.57 -16.75
N ARG A 161 -10.06 -22.50 -16.08
CA ARG A 161 -10.43 -21.22 -16.71
C ARG A 161 -9.23 -20.28 -16.92
N PHE A 162 -8.26 -20.35 -16.03
CA PHE A 162 -7.16 -19.42 -15.94
C PHE A 162 -5.80 -20.15 -15.96
N PRO A 163 -4.75 -19.53 -16.52
CA PRO A 163 -3.40 -20.08 -16.47
C PRO A 163 -2.82 -20.01 -15.04
N LYS A 164 -1.56 -20.43 -14.85
CA LYS A 164 -0.86 -20.47 -13.54
C LYS A 164 -1.02 -19.19 -12.70
N ILE A 165 -1.12 -18.02 -13.34
CA ILE A 165 -1.42 -16.74 -12.71
C ILE A 165 -2.34 -15.93 -13.63
N ALA A 166 -3.31 -15.22 -13.05
CA ALA A 166 -4.27 -14.42 -13.79
C ALA A 166 -4.47 -13.04 -13.16
N PHE A 167 -5.20 -12.17 -13.88
CA PHE A 167 -5.49 -10.81 -13.47
C PHE A 167 -6.83 -10.33 -14.02
N ILE A 168 -7.46 -9.36 -13.34
CA ILE A 168 -8.73 -8.75 -13.77
C ILE A 168 -8.50 -7.27 -14.12
N THR A 169 -8.56 -6.93 -15.41
CA THR A 169 -8.26 -5.59 -15.92
C THR A 169 -9.19 -4.49 -15.41
N ASP A 170 -10.41 -4.84 -14.99
CA ASP A 170 -11.39 -3.92 -14.40
C ASP A 170 -10.85 -3.16 -13.19
N TYR A 171 -9.89 -3.71 -12.44
CA TYR A 171 -9.26 -3.07 -11.28
C TYR A 171 -7.89 -2.43 -11.58
N CYS A 172 -7.37 -2.62 -12.79
CA CYS A 172 -6.03 -2.17 -13.16
C CYS A 172 -6.00 -0.67 -13.52
N GLY A 173 -5.10 0.08 -12.89
CA GLY A 173 -4.81 1.48 -13.23
C GLY A 173 -3.68 1.66 -14.25
N PHE A 174 -3.10 0.57 -14.78
CA PHE A 174 -1.99 0.58 -15.75
C PHE A 174 -0.76 1.39 -15.28
N CYS A 175 -0.44 1.36 -13.98
CA CYS A 175 0.70 2.08 -13.40
C CYS A 175 2.07 1.51 -13.80
N GLY A 176 2.15 0.24 -14.19
CA GLY A 176 3.40 -0.41 -14.60
C GLY A 176 4.25 -1.00 -13.46
N ALA A 177 3.80 -0.91 -12.20
CA ALA A 177 4.56 -1.41 -11.06
C ALA A 177 4.85 -2.93 -11.16
N CYS A 178 3.88 -3.73 -11.57
CA CYS A 178 4.06 -5.17 -11.77
C CYS A 178 5.04 -5.51 -12.90
N GLN A 179 5.08 -4.71 -13.98
CA GLN A 179 6.05 -4.87 -15.06
C GLN A 179 7.48 -4.64 -14.55
N ASN A 180 7.69 -3.62 -13.72
CA ASN A 180 9.01 -3.29 -13.17
C ASN A 180 9.46 -4.27 -12.09
N ALA A 181 8.52 -4.79 -11.30
CA ALA A 181 8.80 -5.74 -10.23
C ALA A 181 9.08 -7.16 -10.74
N CYS A 182 8.71 -7.48 -11.99
CA CYS A 182 8.84 -8.83 -12.53
C CYS A 182 10.31 -9.17 -12.86
N PRO A 183 10.95 -10.11 -12.15
CA PRO A 183 12.36 -10.45 -12.38
C PRO A 183 12.60 -11.09 -13.76
N VAL A 184 11.62 -11.87 -14.23
CA VAL A 184 11.64 -12.54 -15.54
C VAL A 184 11.09 -11.68 -16.69
N LYS A 185 10.60 -10.46 -16.39
CA LYS A 185 10.11 -9.45 -17.36
C LYS A 185 9.02 -9.93 -18.34
N ILE A 186 8.14 -10.82 -17.89
CA ILE A 186 7.05 -11.39 -18.72
C ILE A 186 5.77 -10.52 -18.75
N ILE A 187 5.64 -9.57 -17.81
CA ILE A 187 4.45 -8.71 -17.70
C ILE A 187 4.65 -7.47 -18.57
N LYS A 188 3.68 -7.16 -19.44
CA LYS A 188 3.67 -5.97 -20.30
C LYS A 188 2.45 -5.12 -20.03
N VAL A 189 2.67 -3.84 -19.77
CA VAL A 189 1.64 -2.82 -19.55
C VAL A 189 1.74 -1.82 -20.70
N ARG A 190 0.74 -1.82 -21.57
CA ARG A 190 0.63 -0.87 -22.68
C ARG A 190 -0.44 0.15 -22.37
N ARG A 191 -0.10 1.44 -22.38
CA ARG A 191 -1.09 2.52 -22.22
C ARG A 191 -1.54 2.98 -23.60
N THR A 192 -2.85 3.10 -23.80
CA THR A 192 -3.47 3.60 -25.04
C THR A 192 -3.87 5.06 -24.92
N LYS A 193 -4.30 5.49 -23.73
CA LYS A 193 -4.78 6.84 -23.45
C LYS A 193 -4.39 7.29 -22.05
N VAL A 194 -4.12 8.58 -21.90
CA VAL A 194 -3.96 9.28 -20.62
C VAL A 194 -4.98 10.41 -20.57
N ARG A 195 -5.68 10.52 -19.43
CA ARG A 195 -6.64 11.58 -19.17
C ARG A 195 -5.94 12.69 -18.40
N TYR A 196 -5.91 13.88 -18.98
CA TYR A 196 -5.34 15.08 -18.39
C TYR A 196 -6.06 16.30 -18.95
N THR A 197 -6.06 17.38 -18.17
CA THR A 197 -6.54 18.68 -18.63
C THR A 197 -5.45 19.33 -19.47
N LYS A 198 -5.77 19.72 -20.70
CA LYS A 198 -4.77 20.34 -21.60
C LYS A 198 -4.31 21.69 -21.01
N PRO A 199 -3.00 21.88 -20.77
CA PRO A 199 -2.49 23.14 -20.23
C PRO A 199 -2.56 24.22 -21.33
N LYS A 200 -3.27 25.32 -21.09
CA LYS A 200 -3.38 26.44 -22.03
C LYS A 200 -2.63 27.67 -21.50
N GLY A 201 -1.93 28.38 -22.38
CA GLY A 201 -1.36 29.71 -22.09
C GLY A 201 -0.14 29.74 -21.17
N MET A 202 0.50 28.61 -20.87
CA MET A 202 1.72 28.55 -20.06
C MET A 202 2.96 28.32 -20.93
N ALA A 203 4.11 28.90 -20.53
CA ALA A 203 5.38 28.76 -21.24
C ALA A 203 5.78 27.28 -21.48
N TRP A 204 5.33 26.37 -20.61
CA TRP A 204 5.63 24.93 -20.62
C TRP A 204 4.48 24.05 -21.12
N SER A 205 3.38 24.61 -21.62
CA SER A 205 2.20 23.84 -22.07
C SER A 205 2.57 22.71 -23.05
N ASN A 206 3.41 23.01 -24.04
CA ASN A 206 3.87 22.04 -25.03
C ASN A 206 4.81 20.99 -24.43
N ALA A 207 5.61 21.36 -23.43
CA ALA A 207 6.49 20.42 -22.74
C ALA A 207 5.67 19.39 -21.94
N TRP A 208 4.64 19.85 -21.22
CA TRP A 208 3.70 18.99 -20.51
C TRP A 208 2.93 18.06 -21.44
N GLU A 209 2.39 18.57 -22.55
CA GLU A 209 1.69 17.74 -23.53
C GLU A 209 2.60 16.66 -24.12
N ARG A 210 3.86 17.00 -24.43
CA ARG A 210 4.87 16.01 -24.85
C ARG A 210 5.11 14.97 -23.76
N ALA A 211 5.29 15.38 -22.51
CA ALA A 211 5.50 14.47 -21.38
C ALA A 211 4.35 13.45 -21.24
N PHE A 212 3.09 13.90 -21.29
CA PHE A 212 1.93 13.01 -21.25
C PHE A 212 1.87 12.06 -22.46
N ARG A 213 2.22 12.53 -23.66
CA ARG A 213 2.30 11.68 -24.86
C ARG A 213 3.40 10.62 -24.75
N LYS A 214 4.51 10.90 -24.04
CA LYS A 214 5.55 9.89 -23.77
C LYS A 214 5.02 8.71 -22.98
N LEU A 215 4.07 8.93 -22.07
CA LEU A 215 3.48 7.85 -21.27
C LEU A 215 2.69 6.83 -22.11
N ILE A 216 2.19 7.23 -23.30
CA ILE A 216 1.49 6.36 -24.26
C ILE A 216 2.49 5.74 -25.29
N GLY A 217 3.76 6.15 -25.27
CA GLY A 217 4.74 5.75 -26.27
C GLY A 217 4.60 6.48 -27.62
N LYS A 218 3.89 7.62 -27.65
CA LYS A 218 3.71 8.49 -28.83
C LYS A 218 4.59 9.74 -28.78
N ALA A 219 5.75 9.66 -28.12
CA ALA A 219 6.65 10.80 -27.96
C ALA A 219 7.34 11.13 -29.28
N GLU A 220 7.32 12.40 -29.68
CA GLU A 220 8.31 12.94 -30.61
C GLU A 220 9.68 13.00 -29.93
N PRO A 221 10.79 12.82 -30.67
CA PRO A 221 12.14 12.91 -30.14
C PRO A 221 12.37 14.30 -29.53
N GLU A 222 13.14 14.36 -28.44
CA GLU A 222 13.44 15.63 -27.81
C GLU A 222 14.22 16.54 -28.77
N PRO A 223 13.85 17.83 -28.87
CA PRO A 223 14.68 18.76 -29.62
C PRO A 223 16.05 18.83 -28.94
N LYS A 224 17.11 18.52 -29.68
CA LYS A 224 18.47 18.66 -29.18
C LYS A 224 18.68 20.11 -28.75
N ALA A 225 18.90 20.32 -27.45
CA ALA A 225 19.25 21.63 -26.95
C ALA A 225 20.57 22.05 -27.61
N ARG A 226 20.53 23.12 -28.43
CA ARG A 226 21.76 23.79 -28.86
C ARG A 226 22.25 24.59 -27.67
N LEU A 227 23.06 23.97 -26.83
CA LEU A 227 23.84 24.72 -25.86
C LEU A 227 24.80 25.61 -26.66
N PRO A 228 24.75 26.95 -26.51
CA PRO A 228 25.80 27.77 -27.06
C PRO A 228 27.11 27.30 -26.44
N ARG A 229 28.10 27.03 -27.29
CA ARG A 229 29.47 26.84 -26.81
C ARG A 229 29.89 28.17 -26.21
N VAL A 230 29.85 28.27 -24.90
CA VAL A 230 30.52 29.34 -24.17
C VAL A 230 32.00 28.97 -24.21
N GLU A 231 32.76 29.67 -25.05
CA GLU A 231 34.22 29.66 -24.94
C GLU A 231 34.55 30.22 -23.56
N ARG A 232 34.97 29.34 -22.65
CA ARG A 232 35.49 29.78 -21.37
C ARG A 232 36.82 30.43 -21.66
N GLU A 233 37.00 31.68 -21.24
CA GLU A 233 38.32 32.30 -21.24
C GLU A 233 39.28 31.35 -20.51
N PRO A 234 40.49 31.12 -21.05
CA PRO A 234 41.46 30.28 -20.38
C PRO A 234 41.71 30.85 -19.00
N ILE A 235 41.52 30.01 -17.98
CA ILE A 235 41.87 30.36 -16.61
C ILE A 235 43.38 30.58 -16.63
N VAL A 236 43.81 31.83 -16.52
CA VAL A 236 45.23 32.15 -16.34
C VAL A 236 45.58 31.59 -14.96
N PRO A 237 46.46 30.57 -14.86
CA PRO A 237 46.88 30.08 -13.56
C PRO A 237 47.51 31.25 -12.81
N VAL A 238 46.92 31.62 -11.69
CA VAL A 238 47.60 32.48 -10.73
C VAL A 238 48.83 31.70 -10.29
N ILE A 239 50.01 32.24 -10.58
CA ILE A 239 51.26 31.70 -10.04
C ILE A 239 51.18 32.02 -8.55
N GLU A 240 50.69 31.06 -7.75
CA GLU A 240 50.84 31.11 -6.31
C GLU A 240 52.34 30.96 -6.04
N GLU A 241 52.98 32.03 -5.56
CA GLU A 241 54.29 31.92 -4.95
C GLU A 241 54.17 30.90 -3.83
N GLU A 242 54.87 29.77 -3.93
CA GLU A 242 54.91 28.77 -2.87
C GLU A 242 55.55 29.42 -1.63
N GLU A 243 54.71 29.91 -0.70
CA GLU A 243 55.18 30.27 0.63
C GLU A 243 55.77 29.00 1.28
N GLU A 244 57.07 29.00 1.51
CA GLU A 244 57.75 27.92 2.21
C GLU A 244 57.14 27.75 3.61
N VAL A 245 56.33 26.71 3.78
CA VAL A 245 55.73 26.39 5.08
C VAL A 245 56.86 26.00 6.04
N PRO A 246 57.08 26.75 7.14
CA PRO A 246 58.18 26.47 8.05
C PRO A 246 57.98 25.11 8.73
N GLN A 247 58.87 24.17 8.41
CA GLN A 247 58.87 22.84 9.02
C GLN A 247 59.39 22.92 10.46
N PRO A 248 58.77 22.23 11.44
CA PRO A 248 59.25 22.22 12.81
C PRO A 248 60.63 21.57 12.92
N LYS A 249 61.48 22.09 13.82
CA LYS A 249 62.82 21.55 14.09
C LYS A 249 62.73 20.03 14.43
N PRO A 250 63.67 19.20 13.94
CA PRO A 250 63.61 17.74 14.13
C PRO A 250 63.48 17.32 15.61
N ASP A 251 64.12 18.06 16.52
CA ASP A 251 64.04 17.81 17.97
C ASP A 251 62.64 18.04 18.56
N ALA A 252 61.91 19.05 18.05
CA ALA A 252 60.56 19.36 18.52
C ALA A 252 59.57 18.26 18.15
N ARG A 253 59.77 17.62 16.98
CA ARG A 253 58.96 16.48 16.55
C ARG A 253 59.14 15.28 17.48
N GLN A 254 60.38 14.99 17.89
CA GLN A 254 60.67 13.88 18.80
C GLN A 254 60.12 14.14 20.21
N GLN A 255 60.24 15.38 20.71
CA GLN A 255 59.64 15.79 21.99
C GLN A 255 58.12 15.63 21.97
N PHE A 256 57.46 16.02 20.87
CA PHE A 256 56.01 15.88 20.72
C PHE A 256 55.56 14.42 20.67
N ILE A 257 56.30 13.56 19.96
CA ILE A 257 56.02 12.12 19.92
C ILE A 257 56.16 11.51 21.33
N ASN A 258 57.23 11.85 22.05
CA ASN A 258 57.45 11.37 23.41
C ASN A 258 56.35 11.82 24.38
N ALA A 259 55.86 13.07 24.25
CA ALA A 259 54.73 13.57 25.04
C ALA A 259 53.44 12.80 24.75
N ILE A 260 53.15 12.53 23.46
CA ILE A 260 51.99 11.73 23.06
C ILE A 260 52.06 10.31 23.63
N GLU A 261 53.22 9.67 23.66
CA GLU A 261 53.37 8.33 24.21
C GLU A 261 53.10 8.29 25.72
N ARG A 262 53.56 9.28 26.47
CA ARG A 262 53.27 9.41 27.91
C ARG A 262 51.77 9.55 28.16
N VAL A 263 51.11 10.42 27.40
CA VAL A 263 49.65 10.61 27.47
C VAL A 263 48.90 9.33 27.11
N LYS A 264 49.31 8.62 26.04
CA LYS A 264 48.72 7.34 25.65
C LYS A 264 48.84 6.30 26.75
N LYS A 265 49.98 6.23 27.46
CA LYS A 265 50.18 5.30 28.57
C LYS A 265 49.27 5.64 29.75
N TYR A 266 49.14 6.93 30.09
CA TYR A 266 48.25 7.40 31.15
C TYR A 266 46.77 7.11 30.86
N LEU A 267 46.31 7.32 29.63
CA LEU A 267 44.94 7.04 29.22
C LEU A 267 44.61 5.54 29.16
N ARG A 268 45.63 4.67 29.04
CA ARG A 268 45.44 3.21 29.13
C ARG A 268 45.45 2.69 30.56
N ASP A 269 45.92 3.46 31.54
CA ASP A 269 45.94 3.01 32.92
C ASP A 269 44.52 2.79 33.45
N ARG A 270 44.33 1.68 34.18
CA ARG A 270 43.02 1.24 34.65
C ARG A 270 42.39 2.28 35.58
N ARG A 271 43.18 2.95 36.42
CA ARG A 271 42.68 3.96 37.37
C ARG A 271 42.21 5.20 36.62
N THR A 272 42.92 5.61 35.58
CA THR A 272 42.54 6.74 34.72
C THR A 272 41.24 6.45 33.96
N ARG A 273 41.10 5.26 33.37
CA ARG A 273 39.85 4.84 32.71
C ARG A 273 38.65 4.88 33.65
N VAL A 274 38.80 4.39 34.88
CA VAL A 274 37.73 4.45 35.90
C VAL A 274 37.37 5.90 36.26
N LEU A 275 38.33 6.84 36.25
CA LEU A 275 38.04 8.26 36.47
C LEU A 275 37.26 8.89 35.30
N VAL A 276 37.59 8.50 34.06
CA VAL A 276 36.84 8.90 32.85
C VAL A 276 35.41 8.38 32.90
N GLU A 277 35.22 7.08 33.14
CA GLU A 277 33.91 6.43 33.18
C GLU A 277 33.01 6.99 34.28
N ARG A 278 33.58 7.41 35.41
CA ARG A 278 32.85 8.03 36.53
C ARG A 278 32.68 9.55 36.39
N GLY A 279 33.06 10.15 35.25
CA GLY A 279 32.86 11.57 34.96
C GLY A 279 33.65 12.53 35.88
N LYS A 280 34.69 12.07 36.57
CA LYS A 280 35.46 12.89 37.53
C LYS A 280 36.58 13.68 36.83
N THR A 281 36.18 14.64 36.00
CA THR A 281 37.05 15.43 35.12
C THR A 281 38.09 16.27 35.88
N GLY A 282 37.75 16.83 37.04
CA GLY A 282 38.69 17.62 37.85
C GLY A 282 39.94 16.84 38.30
N LYS A 283 39.73 15.64 38.88
CA LYS A 283 40.84 14.76 39.32
C LYS A 283 41.64 14.19 38.14
N LEU A 284 41.01 14.05 36.98
CA LEU A 284 41.67 13.60 35.77
C LEU A 284 42.62 14.65 35.21
N LEU A 285 42.22 15.92 35.25
CA LEU A 285 43.02 17.06 34.80
C LEU A 285 44.19 17.38 35.73
N GLU A 286 44.02 17.26 37.05
CA GLU A 286 45.12 17.39 38.02
C GLU A 286 46.24 16.39 37.73
N LYS A 287 45.88 15.11 37.58
CA LYS A 287 46.84 14.05 37.26
C LYS A 287 47.40 14.13 35.84
N PHE A 288 46.64 14.68 34.90
CA PHE A 288 47.13 14.90 33.54
C PHE A 288 48.27 15.93 33.51
N ARG A 289 48.19 16.98 34.33
CA ARG A 289 49.26 17.99 34.47
C ARG A 289 50.55 17.46 35.09
N GLU A 290 50.51 16.33 35.80
CA GLU A 290 51.70 15.66 36.34
C GLU A 290 52.41 14.79 35.28
N VAL A 291 51.74 14.44 34.18
CA VAL A 291 52.21 13.48 33.16
C VAL A 291 52.62 14.14 31.84
N ALA A 292 51.95 15.25 31.47
CA ALA A 292 52.23 16.05 30.28
C ALA A 292 53.42 16.99 30.51
#